data_AF-A0A535W1Y0-F1
#
_entry.id   AF-A0A535W1Y0-F1
#
_cell.length_a   1.000
_cell.length_b   1.000
_cell.length_c   1.000
_cell.angle_alpha   90.00
_cell.angle_beta   90.00
_cell.angle_gamma   90.00
#
_symmetry.space_group_name_H-M   'P 1'
#
loop_
_entity.id
_entity.type
_entity.pdbx_description
1 polymer ?
#
loop_
_entity_poly.entity_id
_entity_poly.type
_entity_poly.pdbx_seq_one_letter_code
_entity_poly.pdbx_strand_id
1 'polypeptide(L)'
;MSAPEFLWCSPPDLLVLGYDEVHVWCATLDLPFSCLQSLEQTLAAAERTRAQRFRFPKDRSHFVVARGILRVILGRYLASDPRPTNAAIPLQPAWQAVSCRGIWE
;
A
#
# COMPACT_ATOMS: atom_id res chain seq x y z
N MET A 1 -6.57 -23.95 20.60
CA MET A 1 -5.72 -23.57 19.45
C MET A 1 -5.59 -22.06 19.49
N SER A 2 -4.47 -21.55 20.01
CA SER A 2 -4.21 -20.11 20.03
C SER A 2 -3.89 -19.67 18.61
N ALA A 3 -4.57 -18.64 18.11
CA ALA A 3 -4.22 -18.03 16.83
C ALA A 3 -2.76 -17.56 16.90
N PRO A 4 -1.96 -17.71 15.82
CA PRO A 4 -0.62 -17.17 15.81
C PRO A 4 -0.72 -15.66 16.05
N GLU A 5 0.05 -15.14 17.01
CA GLU A 5 0.24 -13.71 17.17
C GLU A 5 0.92 -13.20 15.90
N PHE A 6 0.13 -12.73 14.94
CA PHE A 6 0.64 -12.10 13.73
C PHE A 6 1.30 -10.80 14.14
N LEU A 7 2.61 -10.88 14.42
CA LEU A 7 3.46 -9.73 14.59
C LEU A 7 3.63 -9.09 13.23
N TRP A 8 2.76 -8.12 13.01
CA TRP A 8 2.81 -7.20 11.91
C TRP A 8 4.14 -6.43 11.91
N CYS A 9 5.09 -6.87 11.08
CA CYS A 9 6.44 -6.32 11.02
C CYS A 9 6.59 -5.25 9.93
N SER A 10 7.58 -4.36 10.10
CA SER A 10 8.01 -3.48 9.02
C SER A 10 8.49 -4.30 7.82
N PRO A 11 8.11 -3.94 6.59
CA PRO A 11 8.51 -4.68 5.41
C PRO A 11 10.03 -4.63 5.20
N PRO A 12 10.66 -5.71 4.71
CA PRO A 12 12.08 -5.69 4.35
C PRO A 12 12.33 -4.68 3.21
N ASP A 13 13.57 -4.18 3.11
CA ASP A 13 13.94 -3.19 2.09
C ASP A 13 13.75 -3.73 0.67
N LEU A 14 14.18 -4.98 0.47
CA LEU A 14 14.01 -5.71 -0.78
C LEU A 14 12.78 -6.62 -0.71
N LEU A 15 11.86 -6.42 -1.66
CA LEU A 15 10.67 -7.25 -1.82
C LEU A 15 10.87 -8.21 -3.00
N VAL A 16 10.99 -9.50 -2.70
CA VAL A 16 11.02 -10.59 -3.68
C VAL A 16 9.80 -11.47 -3.39
N LEU A 17 9.00 -11.79 -4.40
CA LEU A 17 7.86 -12.69 -4.26
C LEU A 17 8.23 -14.08 -4.78
N GLY A 18 8.33 -15.07 -3.89
CA GLY A 18 8.52 -16.48 -4.27
C GLY A 18 7.28 -17.09 -4.95
N TYR A 19 7.46 -18.25 -5.60
CA TYR A 19 6.38 -18.95 -6.31
C TYR A 19 5.24 -19.40 -5.38
N ASP A 20 5.57 -19.82 -4.15
CA ASP A 20 4.62 -20.29 -3.13
C ASP A 20 4.51 -19.31 -1.94
N GLU A 21 4.64 -18.01 -2.22
CA GLU A 21 4.67 -16.97 -1.20
C GLU A 21 3.55 -15.96 -1.41
N VAL A 22 2.87 -15.61 -0.32
CA VAL A 22 1.87 -14.53 -0.31
C VAL A 22 2.30 -13.49 0.71
N HIS A 23 2.44 -12.25 0.24
CA HIS A 23 2.70 -11.09 1.08
C HIS A 23 1.39 -10.36 1.37
N VAL A 24 0.97 -10.37 2.64
CA VAL A 24 -0.22 -9.67 3.14
C VAL A 24 0.22 -8.33 3.71
N TRP A 25 -0.44 -7.25 3.29
CA TRP A 25 -0.13 -5.88 3.72
C TRP A 25 -1.31 -5.29 4.49
N CYS A 26 -1.02 -4.67 5.63
CA CYS A 26 -1.96 -3.85 6.38
C CYS A 26 -1.52 -2.39 6.35
N ALA A 27 -2.48 -1.50 6.16
CA ALA A 27 -2.25 -0.06 6.14
C ALA A 27 -3.48 0.71 6.62
N THR A 28 -3.24 1.83 7.30
CA THR A 28 -4.28 2.78 7.72
C THR A 28 -4.72 3.66 6.56
N LEU A 29 -6.04 3.81 6.39
CA LEU A 29 -6.63 4.67 5.35
C LEU A 29 -6.84 6.12 5.80
N ASP A 30 -6.88 6.35 7.11
CA ASP A 30 -6.99 7.67 7.72
C ASP A 30 -5.61 8.34 7.78
N LEU A 31 -5.20 8.92 6.66
CA LEU A 31 -3.91 9.62 6.51
C LEU A 31 -4.09 11.15 6.48
N PRO A 32 -3.04 11.92 6.86
CA PRO A 32 -3.03 13.36 6.70
C PRO A 32 -3.24 13.80 5.25
N PHE A 33 -3.81 14.99 5.05
CA PHE A 33 -4.09 15.55 3.74
C PHE A 33 -2.84 15.64 2.83
N SER A 34 -1.67 15.94 3.40
CA SER A 34 -0.41 15.98 2.65
C SER A 34 -0.06 14.62 2.03
N CYS A 35 -0.22 13.53 2.79
CA CYS A 35 -0.01 12.17 2.30
C CYS A 35 -1.04 11.81 1.22
N LEU A 36 -2.31 12.17 1.42
CA LEU A 36 -3.35 11.95 0.43
C LEU A 36 -3.01 12.63 -0.90
N GLN A 37 -2.55 13.88 -0.87
CA GLN A 37 -2.18 14.62 -2.07
C GLN A 37 -1.01 13.96 -2.82
N SER A 38 0.03 13.51 -2.09
CA SER A 38 1.13 12.74 -2.68
C SER A 38 0.65 11.42 -3.29
N LEU A 39 -0.25 10.70 -2.61
CA LEU A 39 -0.80 9.45 -3.12
C LEU A 39 -1.67 9.69 -4.37
N GLU A 40 -2.48 10.75 -4.40
CA GLU A 40 -3.28 11.13 -5.57
C GLU A 40 -2.41 11.41 -6.81
N GLN A 41 -1.18 11.89 -6.64
CA GLN A 41 -0.21 12.09 -7.74
C GLN A 41 0.33 10.78 -8.32
N THR A 42 0.31 9.69 -7.55
CA THR A 42 0.74 8.37 -8.04
C THR A 42 -0.31 7.68 -8.92
N LEU A 43 -1.60 8.01 -8.76
CA LEU A 43 -2.71 7.36 -9.47
C LEU A 43 -2.67 7.61 -10.99
N ALA A 44 -3.14 6.65 -11.77
CA ALA A 44 -3.41 6.85 -13.19
C ALA A 44 -4.65 7.76 -13.38
N ALA A 45 -4.79 8.35 -14.57
CA ALA A 45 -5.93 9.23 -14.88
C ALA A 45 -7.29 8.54 -14.65
N ALA A 46 -7.45 7.29 -15.10
CA ALA A 46 -8.67 6.52 -14.88
C ALA A 46 -8.99 6.29 -13.41
N GLU A 47 -7.97 6.10 -12.56
CA GLU A 47 -8.12 5.93 -11.12
C GLU A 47 -8.57 7.25 -10.46
N ARG A 48 -8.00 8.39 -10.87
CA ARG A 48 -8.45 9.72 -10.41
C ARG A 48 -9.90 10.00 -10.80
N THR A 49 -10.28 9.70 -12.03
CA THR A 49 -11.67 9.83 -12.49
C THR A 49 -12.60 8.95 -11.66
N ARG A 50 -12.19 7.73 -11.33
CA ARG A 50 -12.97 6.85 -10.44
C ARG A 50 -13.09 7.42 -9.03
N ALA A 51 -12.02 7.97 -8.48
CA ALA A 51 -12.03 8.62 -7.16
C ALA A 51 -13.02 9.78 -7.11
N GLN A 52 -13.13 10.56 -8.19
CA GLN A 52 -14.07 11.69 -8.29
C GLN A 52 -15.54 11.28 -8.35
N ARG A 53 -15.85 10.01 -8.65
CA ARG A 53 -17.23 9.50 -8.70
C ARG A 53 -17.81 9.15 -7.32
N PHE A 54 -16.98 9.12 -6.28
CA PHE A 54 -17.47 8.88 -4.92
C PHE A 54 -18.28 10.08 -4.41
N ARG A 55 -19.46 9.79 -3.87
CA ARG A 55 -20.39 10.81 -3.35
C ARG A 55 -19.88 11.47 -2.07
N PHE A 56 -19.22 10.70 -1.22
CA PHE A 56 -18.73 11.14 0.08
C PHE A 56 -17.22 11.44 0.03
N PRO A 57 -16.77 12.58 0.58
CA PRO A 57 -15.36 12.93 0.61
C PRO A 57 -14.49 11.87 1.33
N LYS A 58 -15.01 11.25 2.39
CA LYS A 58 -14.29 10.21 3.13
C LYS A 58 -13.99 8.98 2.26
N ASP A 59 -14.98 8.48 1.54
CA ASP A 59 -14.82 7.32 0.66
C ASP A 59 -13.87 7.63 -0.50
N ARG A 60 -13.95 8.85 -1.04
CA ARG A 60 -12.98 9.33 -2.04
C ARG A 60 -11.56 9.29 -1.49
N SER A 61 -11.34 9.83 -0.29
CA SER A 61 -10.04 9.85 0.37
C SER A 61 -9.52 8.43 0.62
N HIS A 62 -10.36 7.55 1.17
CA HIS A 62 -10.01 6.14 1.42
C HIS A 62 -9.66 5.40 0.13
N PHE A 63 -10.39 5.66 -0.96
CA PHE A 63 -10.08 5.07 -2.27
C PHE A 63 -8.72 5.54 -2.80
N VAL A 64 -8.43 6.85 -2.72
CA VAL A 64 -7.14 7.41 -3.15
C VAL A 64 -6.00 6.81 -2.34
N VAL A 65 -6.17 6.75 -1.01
CA VAL A 65 -5.16 6.20 -0.11
C VAL A 65 -4.90 4.72 -0.42
N ALA A 66 -5.95 3.89 -0.49
CA ALA A 66 -5.82 2.47 -0.76
C ALA A 66 -5.16 2.18 -2.12
N ARG A 67 -5.56 2.90 -3.18
CA ARG A 67 -4.95 2.73 -4.52
C ARG A 67 -3.52 3.24 -4.57
N GLY A 68 -3.22 4.37 -3.94
CA GLY A 68 -1.86 4.90 -3.87
C GLY A 68 -0.92 3.94 -3.15
N ILE A 69 -1.35 3.39 -2.00
CA ILE A 69 -0.61 2.36 -1.25
C ILE A 69 -0.32 1.14 -2.13
N LEU A 70 -1.33 0.62 -2.82
CA LEU A 70 -1.15 -0.52 -3.72
C LEU A 70 -0.14 -0.23 -4.82
N ARG A 71 -0.17 0.97 -5.43
CA ARG A 71 0.79 1.34 -6.48
C ARG A 71 2.22 1.45 -5.95
N VAL A 72 2.40 1.96 -4.74
CA VAL A 72 3.71 1.98 -4.07
C VAL A 72 4.21 0.55 -3.83
N ILE A 73 3.37 -0.33 -3.30
CA ILE A 73 3.72 -1.74 -3.05
C ILE A 73 4.11 -2.44 -4.35
N LEU A 74 3.28 -2.33 -5.40
CA LEU A 74 3.56 -2.95 -6.69
C LEU A 74 4.82 -2.37 -7.36
N GLY A 75 5.06 -1.07 -7.24
CA GLY A 75 6.28 -0.44 -7.74
C GLY A 75 7.54 -1.03 -7.11
N ARG A 76 7.50 -1.35 -5.81
CA ARG A 76 8.60 -2.01 -5.12
C ARG A 76 8.84 -3.46 -5.61
N TYR A 77 7.80 -4.23 -5.90
CA TYR A 77 7.96 -5.59 -6.46
C TYR A 77 8.48 -5.60 -7.90
N LEU A 78 8.06 -4.62 -8.70
CA LEU A 78 8.38 -4.63 -10.13
C LEU A 78 9.79 -4.08 -10.42
N ALA A 79 10.55 -3.65 -9.41
CA ALA A 79 11.83 -2.92 -9.54
C ALA A 79 11.78 -1.80 -10.61
N SER A 80 10.58 -1.35 -10.95
CA SER A 80 10.28 -0.47 -12.06
C SER A 80 10.12 0.90 -11.44
N ASP A 81 11.22 1.66 -11.51
CA ASP A 81 11.35 3.03 -11.06
C ASP A 81 10.03 3.81 -11.26
N PRO A 82 9.29 4.16 -10.20
CA PRO A 82 8.07 4.94 -10.32
C PRO A 82 8.43 6.44 -10.43
N ARG A 83 9.45 6.81 -11.22
CA ARG A 83 10.11 8.12 -11.23
C ARG A 83 10.66 8.51 -9.85
N PRO A 84 11.93 8.93 -9.74
CA PRO A 84 12.47 9.44 -8.50
C PRO A 84 11.91 10.85 -8.28
N THR A 85 10.68 10.94 -7.77
CA THR A 85 10.22 12.18 -7.17
C THR A 85 10.77 12.15 -5.76
N ASN A 86 11.76 13.01 -5.48
CA ASN A 86 12.26 13.31 -4.15
C ASN A 86 11.13 13.91 -3.30
N ALA A 87 10.21 13.05 -2.88
CA ALA A 87 9.30 13.24 -1.78
C ALA A 87 9.42 11.94 -1.02
N ALA A 88 10.36 11.90 -0.07
CA ALA A 88 10.32 10.92 0.99
C ALA A 88 8.95 11.07 1.66
N ILE A 89 7.95 10.33 1.17
CA ILE A 89 6.73 10.10 1.92
C ILE A 89 7.24 9.39 3.17
N PRO A 90 7.08 9.96 4.38
CA PRO A 90 7.56 9.33 5.58
C PRO A 90 6.80 8.01 5.74
N LEU A 91 7.47 6.93 5.37
CA LEU A 91 7.03 5.59 5.65
C LEU A 91 7.30 5.36 7.14
N GLN A 92 6.35 5.75 8.02
CA GLN A 92 5.95 5.05 9.26
C GLN A 92 5.14 5.92 10.27
N PRO A 93 4.35 5.31 11.18
CA PRO A 93 4.24 3.87 11.50
C PRO A 93 2.80 3.33 11.39
N ALA A 94 2.48 2.64 10.29
CA ALA A 94 1.33 1.72 10.20
C ALA A 94 1.44 0.82 8.96
N TRP A 95 2.66 0.55 8.50
CA TRP A 95 2.90 -0.26 7.30
C TRP A 95 3.42 -1.59 7.77
N GLN A 96 2.59 -2.62 7.63
CA GLN A 96 2.89 -3.91 8.20
C GLN A 96 2.72 -4.99 7.14
N ALA A 97 3.73 -5.83 6.96
CA ALA A 97 3.72 -6.94 6.03
C ALA A 97 3.86 -8.26 6.77
N VAL A 98 3.05 -9.24 6.40
CA VAL A 98 3.21 -10.64 6.81
C VAL A 98 3.53 -11.44 5.56
N SER A 99 4.67 -12.13 5.56
CA SER A 99 4.90 -13.19 4.58
C SER A 99 4.37 -14.49 5.16
N CYS A 100 3.40 -15.09 4.49
CA CYS A 100 2.95 -16.43 4.78
C CYS A 100 3.58 -17.37 3.75
N ARG A 101 4.52 -18.20 4.20
CA ARG A 101 4.98 -19.39 3.45
C ARG A 101 4.07 -20.57 3.81
N GLY A 102 3.38 -21.13 2.84
CA GLY A 102 2.78 -22.47 2.93
C GLY A 102 1.74 -22.72 4.03
N ILE A 103 0.75 -21.83 4.23
CA ILE A 103 -0.33 -22.02 5.25
C ILE A 103 -1.70 -22.31 4.60
N TRP A 104 -1.72 -22.96 3.43
CA TRP A 104 -2.97 -23.44 2.81
C TRP A 104 -2.81 -24.88 2.29
N GLU A 105 -2.46 -25.80 3.18
CA GLU A 105 -2.74 -27.24 3.04
C GLU A 105 -3.45 -27.75 4.29
#